data_AF-A0AAD9ZCH3-F1
#
_entry.id   AF-A0AAD9ZCH3-F1
#
_cell.length_a   1.000
_cell.length_b   1.000
_cell.length_c   1.000
_cell.angle_alpha   90.00
_cell.angle_beta   90.00
_cell.angle_gamma   90.00
#
_symmetry.space_group_name_H-M   'P 1'
#
loop_
_entity.id
_entity.type
_entity.pdbx_description
1 polymer ?
#
loop_
_entity_poly.entity_id
_entity_poly.type
_entity_poly.pdbx_seq_one_letter_code
_entity_poly.pdbx_strand_id
1 'polypeptide(L)'
;MNTPSTSPYVTLISSDGFEFIVSRDAACVAGTIKKMLDPQSAGVVLEKVCEYLYYNLKHKDAKDVPDMEIPPELCLELLMAADYLHV
;
A
#
# COMPACT_ATOMS: atom_id res chain seq x y z
N MET A 1 15.55 -22.29 -5.36
CA MET A 1 14.92 -21.03 -4.91
C MET A 1 14.26 -21.33 -3.57
N ASN A 2 14.74 -20.73 -2.49
CA ASN A 2 14.25 -21.01 -1.14
C ASN A 2 13.00 -20.17 -0.90
N THR A 3 11.80 -20.74 -1.06
CA THR A 3 10.57 -20.06 -0.67
C THR A 3 10.58 -19.93 0.86
N PRO A 4 10.50 -18.72 1.44
CA PRO A 4 10.43 -18.59 2.89
C PRO A 4 9.20 -19.35 3.38
N SER A 5 9.40 -20.27 4.32
CA SER A 5 8.30 -21.00 4.95
C SER A 5 7.42 -19.98 5.67
N THR A 6 6.27 -19.64 5.08
CA THR A 6 5.33 -18.69 5.66
C THR A 6 4.66 -19.34 6.87
N SER A 7 4.67 -18.64 8.01
CA SER A 7 4.01 -19.11 9.23
C SER A 7 2.50 -19.27 9.01
N PRO A 8 1.84 -20.30 9.59
CA PRO A 8 0.39 -20.46 9.53
C PRO A 8 -0.38 -19.37 10.30
N TYR A 9 0.30 -18.53 11.08
CA TYR A 9 -0.27 -17.42 11.84
C TYR A 9 0.38 -16.09 11.45
N VAL A 10 -0.35 -15.00 11.68
CA VAL A 10 0.12 -13.62 11.60
C VAL A 10 -0.23 -12.87 12.89
N THR A 11 0.59 -11.89 13.25
CA THR A 11 0.33 -10.99 14.37
C THR A 11 -0.10 -9.64 13.83
N LEU A 12 -1.30 -9.20 14.19
CA LEU A 12 -1.78 -7.84 13.93
C LEU A 12 -1.55 -7.01 15.19
N ILE A 13 -0.84 -5.90 15.06
CA ILE A 13 -0.50 -5.01 16.17
C ILE A 13 -1.33 -3.74 16.00
N SER A 14 -2.15 -3.41 17.00
CA SER A 14 -2.93 -2.17 17.01
C SER A 14 -2.09 -0.98 17.44
N SER A 15 -2.56 0.24 17.17
CA SER A 15 -1.84 1.47 17.50
C SER A 15 -1.65 1.72 19.00
N ASP A 16 -2.48 1.09 19.84
CA ASP A 16 -2.39 1.09 21.30
C ASP A 16 -1.55 -0.09 21.85
N GLY A 17 -0.92 -0.88 20.97
CA GLY A 17 0.06 -1.90 21.32
C GLY A 17 -0.50 -3.28 21.66
N PHE A 18 -1.80 -3.53 21.43
CA PHE A 18 -2.35 -4.88 21.56
C PHE A 18 -1.96 -5.76 20.38
N GLU A 19 -1.65 -7.02 20.68
CA GLU A 19 -1.27 -8.02 19.70
C GLU A 19 -2.37 -9.06 19.52
N PHE A 20 -2.77 -9.29 18.27
CA PHE A 20 -3.77 -10.28 17.90
C PHE A 20 -3.13 -11.33 16.99
N ILE A 21 -3.03 -12.57 17.48
CA ILE A 21 -2.54 -13.70 16.70
C ILE A 21 -3.72 -14.37 16.01
N VAL A 22 -3.72 -14.36 14.69
CA VAL A 22 -4.80 -14.92 13.85
C VAL A 22 -4.22 -15.87 12.81
N SER A 23 -5.00 -16.89 12.42
CA SER A 23 -4.59 -17.80 11.35
C SER A 23 -4.45 -17.03 10.04
N ARG A 24 -3.47 -17.42 9.22
CA ARG A 24 -3.23 -16.79 7.93
C ARG A 24 -4.45 -16.89 7.02
N ASP A 25 -5.15 -18.02 7.05
CA ASP A 25 -6.37 -18.20 6.26
C ASP A 25 -7.47 -17.21 6.65
N ALA A 26 -7.67 -16.96 7.96
CA ALA A 26 -8.62 -15.96 8.43
C ALA A 26 -8.18 -14.54 8.09
N ALA A 27 -6.90 -14.22 8.26
CA ALA A 27 -6.34 -12.91 7.91
C ALA A 27 -6.48 -12.61 6.41
N CYS A 28 -6.27 -13.62 5.55
CA CYS A 28 -6.37 -13.49 4.10
C CYS A 28 -7.79 -13.33 3.56
N VAL A 29 -8.83 -13.50 4.38
CA VAL A 29 -10.21 -13.12 4.03
C VAL A 29 -10.29 -11.61 3.79
N ALA A 30 -9.52 -10.82 4.55
CA ALA A 30 -9.40 -9.39 4.30
C ALA A 30 -8.42 -9.13 3.15
N GLY A 31 -8.94 -8.62 2.02
CA GLY A 31 -8.14 -8.35 0.82
C GLY A 31 -6.94 -7.45 1.07
N THR A 32 -7.10 -6.42 1.91
CA THR A 32 -6.01 -5.51 2.30
C THR A 32 -4.91 -6.22 3.08
N ILE A 33 -5.27 -7.05 4.08
CA ILE A 33 -4.27 -7.80 4.87
C ILE A 33 -3.57 -8.82 3.98
N LYS A 34 -4.31 -9.49 3.09
CA LYS A 34 -3.73 -10.40 2.08
C LYS A 34 -2.68 -9.68 1.22
N LYS A 35 -2.97 -8.48 0.73
CA LYS A 35 -2.01 -7.65 -0.01
C LYS A 35 -0.83 -7.19 0.87
N MET A 36 -1.05 -6.81 2.13
CA MET A 36 0.04 -6.43 3.03
C MET A 36 1.00 -7.59 3.32
N LEU A 37 0.48 -8.83 3.32
CA LEU A 37 1.27 -10.05 3.50
C LEU A 37 1.95 -10.53 2.21
N ASP A 38 1.58 -9.99 1.05
CA ASP A 38 2.20 -10.31 -0.22
C ASP A 38 3.37 -9.34 -0.48
N PRO A 39 4.62 -9.85 -0.51
CA PRO A 39 5.80 -9.02 -0.73
C PRO A 39 5.83 -8.34 -2.11
N GLN A 40 5.02 -8.78 -3.08
CA GLN A 40 4.93 -8.14 -4.40
C GLN A 40 4.01 -6.92 -4.40
N SER A 41 2.96 -6.91 -3.58
CA SER A 41 1.99 -5.79 -3.56
C SER A 41 2.46 -4.58 -2.76
N ALA A 42 3.43 -4.72 -1.85
CA ALA A 42 3.98 -3.58 -1.11
C ALA A 42 4.67 -2.54 -2.02
N GLY A 43 5.16 -2.95 -3.20
CA GLY A 43 5.83 -2.06 -4.15
C GLY A 43 4.89 -1.17 -4.95
N VAL A 44 3.68 -1.64 -5.26
CA VAL A 44 2.81 -1.00 -6.27
C VAL A 44 2.29 0.37 -5.82
N VAL A 45 1.90 0.50 -4.55
CA VAL A 45 1.45 1.78 -3.98
C VAL A 45 2.62 2.77 -3.92
N LEU A 46 3.79 2.33 -3.45
CA LEU A 46 4.98 3.17 -3.35
C LEU A 46 5.48 3.61 -4.73
N GLU A 47 5.41 2.74 -5.73
CA GLU A 47 5.74 3.05 -7.13
C GLU A 47 4.86 4.20 -7.65
N LYS A 48 3.55 4.13 -7.43
CA LYS A 48 2.63 5.22 -7.81
C LYS A 48 2.84 6.51 -7.02
N VAL A 49 3.21 6.42 -5.74
CA VAL A 49 3.63 7.60 -4.95
C VAL A 49 4.86 8.24 -5.56
N CYS A 50 5.89 7.45 -5.91
CA CYS A 50 7.09 7.97 -6.57
C CYS A 50 6.76 8.63 -7.92
N GLU A 51 5.90 8.00 -8.73
CA GLU A 51 5.44 8.57 -9.99
C GLU A 51 4.74 9.93 -9.76
N TYR A 52 3.87 10.04 -8.76
CA TYR A 52 3.24 11.31 -8.38
C TYR A 52 4.26 12.38 -7.96
N LEU A 53 5.28 12.04 -7.17
CA LEU A 53 6.28 13.02 -6.73
C LEU A 53 7.05 13.61 -7.92
N TYR A 54 7.44 12.79 -8.90
CA TYR A 54 8.07 13.27 -10.13
C TYR A 54 7.09 14.03 -11.03
N TYR A 55 5.84 13.58 -11.10
CA TYR A 55 4.78 14.27 -11.80
C TYR A 55 4.58 15.70 -11.27
N ASN A 56 4.47 15.83 -9.95
CA ASN A 56 4.35 17.11 -9.25
C ASN A 56 5.57 18.00 -9.51
N LEU A 57 6.79 17.46 -9.37
CA LEU A 57 8.01 18.23 -9.63
C LEU A 57 8.07 18.76 -11.07
N LYS A 58 7.72 17.93 -12.06
CA LYS A 58 7.75 18.29 -13.47
C LYS A 58 6.73 19.39 -13.81
N HIS A 59 5.60 19.41 -13.14
CA HIS A 59 4.47 20.29 -13.46
C HIS A 59 4.25 21.44 -12.46
N LYS A 60 5.19 21.65 -11.52
CA LYS A 60 5.06 22.61 -10.41
C LYS A 60 4.62 24.03 -10.83
N ASP A 61 5.10 24.51 -11.97
CA ASP A 61 4.80 25.84 -12.51
C ASP A 61 4.03 25.78 -13.85
N ALA A 62 3.55 24.60 -14.23
CA ALA A 62 2.85 24.37 -15.48
C ALA A 62 1.36 24.76 -15.36
N LYS A 63 0.78 25.20 -16.48
CA LYS A 63 -0.66 25.39 -16.65
C LYS A 63 -1.22 24.29 -17.52
N ASP A 64 -2.51 24.00 -17.37
CA ASP A 64 -3.23 22.99 -18.15
C ASP A 64 -2.59 21.59 -18.03
N VAL A 65 -2.22 21.24 -16.80
CA VAL A 65 -1.59 19.96 -16.44
C VAL A 65 -2.63 18.84 -16.60
N PRO A 66 -2.34 17.77 -17.37
CA PRO A 66 -3.27 16.65 -17.53
C PRO A 66 -3.47 15.91 -16.19
N ASP A 67 -4.50 15.08 -16.10
CA ASP A 67 -4.66 14.22 -14.93
C ASP A 67 -3.66 13.06 -15.01
N MET A 68 -3.07 12.71 -13.86
CA MET A 68 -2.27 11.50 -13.74
C MET A 68 -3.17 10.27 -13.74
N GLU A 69 -2.85 9.26 -14.55
CA GLU A 69 -3.63 8.02 -14.57
C GLU A 69 -3.38 7.20 -13.31
N ILE A 70 -4.46 7.01 -12.54
CA ILE A 70 -4.48 6.19 -11.32
C ILE A 70 -5.45 5.03 -11.52
N PRO A 71 -4.97 3.77 -11.43
CA PRO A 71 -5.83 2.60 -11.43
C PRO A 71 -6.85 2.65 -10.28
N PRO A 72 -8.14 2.39 -10.53
CA PRO A 72 -9.19 2.43 -9.50
C PRO A 72 -8.90 1.55 -8.27
N GLU A 73 -8.19 0.45 -8.47
CA GLU A 73 -7.85 -0.52 -7.44
C GLU A 73 -6.83 0.01 -6.42
N LEU A 74 -6.11 1.10 -6.76
CA LEU A 74 -5.10 1.75 -5.93
C LEU A 74 -5.61 3.02 -5.24
N CYS A 75 -6.78 3.55 -5.62
CA CYS A 75 -7.26 4.85 -5.14
C CYS A 75 -7.36 4.95 -3.61
N LEU A 76 -7.89 3.94 -2.93
CA LEU A 76 -8.05 3.97 -1.47
C LEU A 76 -6.69 3.88 -0.76
N GLU A 77 -5.79 3.04 -1.26
CA GLU A 77 -4.46 2.84 -0.70
C GLU A 77 -3.59 4.10 -0.91
N LEU A 78 -3.68 4.72 -2.08
CA LEU A 78 -3.02 5.98 -2.39
C LEU A 78 -3.60 7.16 -1.62
N LEU A 79 -4.91 7.20 -1.38
CA LEU A 79 -5.54 8.22 -0.53
C LEU A 79 -5.01 8.16 0.91
N MET A 80 -4.93 6.95 1.48
CA MET A 80 -4.34 6.76 2.82
C MET A 80 -2.85 7.15 2.83
N ALA A 81 -2.10 6.81 1.77
CA ALA A 81 -0.69 7.19 1.66
C ALA A 81 -0.51 8.70 1.54
N ALA A 82 -1.36 9.40 0.77
CA ALA A 82 -1.32 10.85 0.63
C ALA A 82 -1.59 11.56 1.96
N ASP A 83 -2.61 11.09 2.71
CA ASP A 83 -2.91 11.61 4.05
C ASP A 83 -1.71 11.42 5.01
N TYR A 84 -1.08 10.24 4.99
CA TYR A 84 0.11 9.95 5.80
C TYR A 84 1.34 10.78 5.41
N LEU A 85 1.56 11.01 4.11
CA LEU A 85 2.72 11.72 3.58
C LEU A 85 2.54 13.25 3.56
N HIS A 86 1.32 13.75 3.79
CA HIS A 86 0.94 15.16 3.73
C HIS A 86 1.28 15.82 2.37
N VAL A 87 0.91 15.16 1.27
CA VAL A 87 1.14 15.62 -0.11
C VAL A 87 -0.09 15.56 -1.00
#